data_AF-A0A1D2I5P6-F1
#
_entry.id   AF-A0A1D2I5P6-F1
#
_cell.length_a   1.000
_cell.length_b   1.000
_cell.length_c   1.000
_cell.angle_alpha   90.00
_cell.angle_beta   90.00
_cell.angle_gamma   90.00
#
_symmetry.space_group_name_H-M   'P 1'
#
loop_
_entity.id
_entity.type
_entity.pdbx_description
1 polymer ?
#
loop_
_entity_poly.entity_id
_entity_poly.type
_entity_poly.pdbx_seq_one_letter_code
_entity_poly.pdbx_strand_id
1 'polypeptide(L)'
;MTLPPVEAAASAAPTRSFASPTRSFHAIGGEVLELLYQHRVLSTHQLHVLLTLPEKRPARPVYLRWQLAELLQAGLVDRIRAQGPGGRGRVQSQPFLWFLTEAGAESVEEAGELPARPYRVTPESVAGARQAHTLAVNEVGVAFVEWARRLGHECGPLDWTPEVANRIRDGQRRFEDDHVISDAVLNYVHVENGRRTMLSFFVELDRATMTSARLAAKLQAYGRLYEYVPQSADRTRRTPNATRPAWMYNYPVFPRVLVVLDAAPPKAGEPDRRPQRLAARTEDLYTRAGADVRLSRLKGDINIGVTTLQQLQEHGPFAPIFTPLLRGTPATRPAPTDLYLATK
;
A
#
# COMPACT_ATOMS: atom_id res chain seq x y z
N MET A 1 32.12 38.39 -60.55
CA MET A 1 31.09 37.36 -60.82
C MET A 1 31.61 36.06 -60.23
N THR A 2 30.95 35.65 -59.17
CA THR A 2 31.37 34.69 -58.13
C THR A 2 31.15 33.23 -58.54
N LEU A 3 32.19 32.42 -58.42
CA LEU A 3 32.12 30.96 -58.22
C LEU A 3 32.98 30.64 -56.99
N PRO A 4 32.47 29.90 -55.98
CA PRO A 4 33.25 29.54 -54.81
C PRO A 4 34.09 28.27 -55.08
N PRO A 5 35.22 28.07 -54.37
CA PRO A 5 35.93 26.81 -54.36
C PRO A 5 35.29 25.81 -53.39
N VAL A 6 35.46 24.54 -53.72
CA VAL A 6 34.98 23.35 -53.00
C VAL A 6 35.77 23.18 -51.69
N GLU A 7 35.09 23.20 -50.56
CA GLU A 7 35.67 22.93 -49.24
C GLU A 7 35.57 21.43 -48.95
N ALA A 8 36.73 20.78 -48.80
CA ALA A 8 36.83 19.37 -48.45
C ALA A 8 36.54 19.18 -46.95
N ALA A 9 35.45 18.49 -46.62
CA ALA A 9 35.10 18.13 -45.25
C ALA A 9 36.05 17.04 -44.74
N ALA A 10 36.95 17.41 -43.82
CA ALA A 10 37.70 16.47 -43.00
C ALA A 10 36.77 15.88 -41.91
N SER A 11 36.53 14.57 -42.00
CA SER A 11 35.76 13.78 -41.03
C SER A 11 36.54 13.63 -39.71
N ALA A 12 36.14 14.37 -38.67
CA ALA A 12 36.58 14.13 -37.30
C ALA A 12 35.66 13.10 -36.63
N ALA A 13 36.23 11.96 -36.21
CA ALA A 13 35.52 10.91 -35.49
C ALA A 13 35.08 11.38 -34.08
N PRO A 14 33.88 10.99 -33.59
CA PRO A 14 33.43 11.40 -32.27
C PRO A 14 34.15 10.60 -31.18
N THR A 15 34.92 11.31 -30.36
CA THR A 15 35.50 10.82 -29.11
C THR A 15 34.36 10.45 -28.15
N ARG A 16 34.13 9.16 -27.93
CA ARG A 16 33.21 8.67 -26.91
C ARG A 16 33.77 9.02 -25.53
N SER A 17 33.19 10.03 -24.90
CA SER A 17 33.37 10.31 -23.48
C SER A 17 32.76 9.17 -22.67
N PHE A 18 33.62 8.36 -22.03
CA PHE A 18 33.19 7.39 -21.03
C PHE A 18 32.90 8.13 -19.72
N ALA A 19 31.64 8.49 -19.52
CA ALA A 19 31.16 8.96 -18.22
C ALA A 19 31.35 7.84 -17.17
N SER A 20 32.01 8.18 -16.05
CA SER A 20 32.39 7.25 -14.99
C SER A 20 31.19 6.70 -14.18
N PRO A 21 31.30 5.49 -13.58
CA PRO A 21 30.18 4.75 -12.99
C PRO A 21 29.87 5.11 -11.52
N THR A 22 30.33 6.25 -11.00
CA THR A 22 30.25 6.60 -9.57
C THR A 22 28.85 7.02 -9.08
N ARG A 23 27.84 7.16 -9.96
CA ARG A 23 26.49 7.63 -9.58
C ARG A 23 25.51 6.55 -9.13
N SER A 24 25.78 5.26 -9.34
CA SER A 24 24.80 4.21 -8.99
C SER A 24 24.80 3.85 -7.49
N PHE A 25 25.93 4.05 -6.81
CA PHE A 25 26.15 3.69 -5.41
C PHE A 25 25.24 4.47 -4.44
N HIS A 26 25.05 5.76 -4.67
CA HIS A 26 24.21 6.59 -3.81
C HIS A 26 22.71 6.50 -4.13
N ALA A 27 22.34 6.16 -5.36
CA ALA A 27 20.94 6.16 -5.80
C ALA A 27 20.10 5.07 -5.11
N ILE A 28 20.56 3.81 -5.17
CA ILE A 28 19.82 2.69 -4.54
C ILE A 28 19.82 2.80 -3.02
N GLY A 29 20.93 3.26 -2.42
CA GLY A 29 20.98 3.52 -0.98
C GLY A 29 19.94 4.57 -0.54
N GLY A 30 19.83 5.68 -1.28
CA GLY A 30 18.82 6.71 -1.04
C GLY A 30 17.39 6.17 -1.19
N GLU A 31 17.10 5.46 -2.29
CA GLU A 31 15.79 4.85 -2.51
C GLU A 31 15.42 3.84 -1.40
N VAL A 32 16.38 3.05 -0.90
CA VAL A 32 16.16 2.16 0.25
C VAL A 32 15.73 2.95 1.48
N LEU A 33 16.40 4.07 1.78
CA LEU A 33 16.07 4.90 2.94
C LEU A 33 14.66 5.50 2.81
N GLU A 34 14.31 6.05 1.64
CA GLU A 34 12.98 6.57 1.35
C GLU A 34 11.88 5.51 1.52
N LEU A 35 12.11 4.31 0.99
CA LEU A 35 11.15 3.21 1.13
C LEU A 35 10.99 2.75 2.57
N LEU A 36 12.08 2.65 3.33
CA LEU A 36 12.01 2.29 4.75
C LEU A 36 11.36 3.40 5.59
N TYR A 37 11.59 4.66 5.25
CA TYR A 37 10.92 5.81 5.87
C TYR A 37 9.41 5.75 5.65
N GLN A 38 8.98 5.54 4.40
CA GLN A 38 7.59 5.50 4.00
C GLN A 38 6.85 4.27 4.57
N HIS A 39 7.45 3.09 4.44
CA HIS A 39 6.78 1.81 4.71
C HIS A 39 7.11 1.21 6.07
N ARG A 40 7.94 1.91 6.85
CA ARG A 40 8.38 1.60 8.21
C ARG A 40 9.29 0.37 8.31
N VAL A 41 8.86 -0.74 7.72
CA VAL A 41 9.55 -2.04 7.77
C VAL A 41 9.37 -2.75 6.44
N LEU A 42 10.46 -3.16 5.81
CA LEU A 42 10.42 -3.98 4.59
C LEU A 42 11.33 -5.20 4.69
N SER A 43 10.90 -6.31 4.11
CA SER A 43 11.78 -7.46 3.92
C SER A 43 12.78 -7.22 2.79
N THR A 44 13.87 -7.97 2.79
CA THR A 44 14.84 -7.93 1.67
C THR A 44 14.18 -8.28 0.33
N HIS A 45 13.16 -9.15 0.35
CA HIS A 45 12.42 -9.52 -0.85
C HIS A 45 11.54 -8.36 -1.34
N GLN A 46 10.80 -7.71 -0.44
CA GLN A 46 9.97 -6.55 -0.78
C GLN A 46 10.80 -5.41 -1.37
N LEU A 47 11.94 -5.06 -0.75
CA LEU A 47 12.87 -4.08 -1.30
C LEU A 47 13.35 -4.46 -2.70
N HIS A 48 13.71 -5.72 -2.92
CA HIS A 48 14.15 -6.20 -4.23
C HIS A 48 13.06 -6.09 -5.30
N VAL A 49 11.80 -6.35 -4.93
CA VAL A 49 10.65 -6.21 -5.83
C VAL A 49 10.39 -4.74 -6.16
N LEU A 50 10.46 -3.86 -5.17
CA LEU A 50 10.17 -2.44 -5.31
C LEU A 50 11.25 -1.68 -6.08
N LEU A 51 12.53 -1.95 -5.82
CA LEU A 51 13.65 -1.22 -6.43
C LEU A 51 13.99 -1.67 -7.85
N THR A 52 13.47 -2.82 -8.30
CA THR A 52 13.83 -3.34 -9.62
C THR A 52 12.61 -3.77 -10.43
N LEU A 53 12.54 -3.24 -11.66
CA LEU A 53 11.52 -3.59 -12.64
C LEU A 53 11.55 -5.10 -12.92
N PRO A 54 10.38 -5.76 -13.09
CA PRO A 54 10.29 -7.21 -13.25
C PRO A 54 11.24 -7.79 -14.31
N GLU A 55 11.37 -7.14 -15.47
CA GLU A 55 12.17 -7.57 -16.60
C GLU A 55 13.69 -7.38 -16.41
N LYS A 56 14.09 -6.52 -15.47
CA LYS A 56 15.50 -6.27 -15.10
C LYS A 56 15.88 -6.91 -13.77
N ARG A 57 14.93 -7.60 -13.11
CA ARG A 57 15.13 -8.10 -11.75
C ARG A 57 16.08 -9.30 -11.76
N PRO A 58 17.25 -9.22 -11.11
CA PRO A 58 18.16 -10.35 -11.02
C PRO A 58 17.52 -11.46 -10.18
N ALA A 59 17.87 -12.73 -10.46
CA ALA A 59 17.36 -13.86 -9.67
C ALA A 59 17.79 -13.79 -8.19
N ARG A 60 18.92 -13.13 -7.90
CA ARG A 60 19.46 -12.94 -6.55
C ARG A 60 19.76 -11.46 -6.29
N PRO A 61 19.31 -10.88 -5.17
CA PRO A 61 19.54 -9.46 -4.84
C PRO A 61 20.94 -9.23 -4.25
N VAL A 62 22.00 -9.64 -4.95
CA VAL A 62 23.38 -9.56 -4.42
C VAL A 62 23.78 -8.09 -4.19
N TYR A 63 23.54 -7.23 -5.17
CA TYR A 63 23.85 -5.80 -5.07
C TYR A 63 23.07 -5.10 -3.95
N LEU A 64 21.76 -5.33 -3.88
CA LEU A 64 20.91 -4.79 -2.80
C LEU A 64 21.39 -5.26 -1.41
N ARG A 65 21.78 -6.53 -1.25
CA ARG A 65 22.30 -7.03 0.03
C ARG A 65 23.60 -6.36 0.43
N TRP A 66 24.47 -6.04 -0.53
CA TRP A 66 25.70 -5.30 -0.29
C TRP A 66 25.39 -3.86 0.15
N GLN A 67 24.50 -3.16 -0.55
CA GLN A 67 24.04 -1.82 -0.18
C GLN A 67 23.40 -1.77 1.22
N LEU A 68 22.55 -2.74 1.55
CA LEU A 68 21.97 -2.87 2.88
C LEU A 68 23.02 -3.13 3.98
N ALA A 69 24.12 -3.82 3.64
CA ALA A 69 25.22 -4.03 4.57
C ALA A 69 25.99 -2.72 4.82
N GLU A 70 26.19 -1.90 3.80
CA GLU A 70 26.84 -0.60 3.93
C GLU A 70 26.00 0.39 4.72
N LEU A 71 24.69 0.48 4.45
CA LEU A 71 23.76 1.30 5.25
C LEU A 71 23.72 0.86 6.72
N LEU A 72 23.84 -0.46 6.98
CA LEU A 72 23.92 -1.01 8.33
C LEU A 72 25.23 -0.62 9.03
N GLN A 73 26.37 -0.67 8.32
CA GLN A 73 27.67 -0.24 8.86
C GLN A 73 27.71 1.28 9.11
N ALA A 74 27.01 2.06 8.28
CA ALA A 74 26.84 3.50 8.47
C ALA A 74 25.85 3.85 9.59
N GLY A 75 25.17 2.86 10.19
CA GLY A 75 24.21 3.08 11.28
C GLY A 75 22.90 3.75 10.84
N LEU A 76 22.59 3.77 9.54
CA LEU A 76 21.36 4.39 9.00
C LEU A 76 20.16 3.43 8.99
N VAL A 77 20.42 2.13 8.94
CA VAL A 77 19.39 1.09 9.02
C VAL A 77 19.77 0.07 10.08
N ASP A 78 18.77 -0.62 10.61
CA ASP A 78 18.95 -1.81 11.43
C ASP A 78 18.07 -2.95 10.89
N ARG A 79 18.28 -4.17 11.39
CA ARG A 79 17.57 -5.35 10.94
C ARG A 79 17.27 -6.33 12.07
N ILE A 80 16.13 -6.99 11.95
CA ILE A 80 15.81 -8.18 12.74
C ILE A 80 15.43 -9.35 11.83
N ARG A 81 15.49 -10.57 12.36
CA ARG A 81 14.92 -11.74 11.67
C ARG A 81 13.41 -11.74 11.88
N ALA A 82 12.66 -11.98 10.81
CA ALA A 82 11.21 -12.12 10.91
C ALA A 82 10.84 -13.23 11.92
N GLN A 83 9.82 -12.99 12.73
CA GLN A 83 9.27 -14.01 13.60
C GLN A 83 8.19 -14.78 12.84
N GLY A 84 8.28 -16.11 12.82
CA GLY A 84 7.31 -16.97 12.14
C GLY A 84 7.07 -18.28 12.89
N PRO A 85 5.97 -18.99 12.61
CA PRO A 85 5.67 -20.31 13.18
C PRO A 85 6.58 -21.37 12.55
N GLY A 86 7.89 -21.23 12.75
CA GLY A 86 8.86 -22.28 12.49
C GLY A 86 8.76 -23.30 13.61
N GLY A 87 8.09 -24.42 13.34
CA GLY A 87 8.24 -25.61 14.15
C GLY A 87 9.74 -25.94 14.30
N ARG A 88 10.15 -26.34 15.50
CA ARG A 88 11.48 -26.90 15.76
C ARG A 88 11.71 -28.04 14.76
N GLY A 89 12.50 -27.81 13.70
CA GLY A 89 12.79 -28.90 12.76
C GLY A 89 13.27 -28.53 11.35
N ARG A 90 13.00 -27.34 10.81
CA ARG A 90 13.60 -26.89 9.54
C ARG A 90 13.98 -25.41 9.61
N VAL A 91 15.28 -25.14 9.67
CA VAL A 91 15.86 -23.80 9.60
C VAL A 91 15.79 -23.30 8.16
N GLN A 92 14.58 -22.98 7.66
CA GLN A 92 14.49 -21.96 6.63
C GLN A 92 14.84 -20.65 7.32
N SER A 93 15.98 -20.07 6.94
CA SER A 93 16.44 -18.79 7.46
C SER A 93 15.35 -17.74 7.22
N GLN A 94 14.66 -17.33 8.29
CA GLN A 94 13.63 -16.29 8.22
C GLN A 94 14.24 -15.03 7.57
N PRO A 95 13.49 -14.33 6.70
CA PRO A 95 14.03 -13.16 6.02
C PRO A 95 14.43 -12.07 7.03
N PHE A 96 15.40 -11.25 6.65
CA PHE A 96 15.67 -10.01 7.37
C PHE A 96 14.59 -8.98 7.06
N LEU A 97 14.13 -8.33 8.12
CA LEU A 97 13.28 -7.16 8.10
C LEU A 97 14.15 -5.96 8.42
N TRP A 98 14.10 -4.97 7.57
CA TRP A 98 14.91 -3.75 7.64
C TRP A 98 14.02 -2.58 8.03
N PHE A 99 14.58 -1.66 8.81
CA PHE A 99 13.94 -0.43 9.25
C PHE A 99 15.01 0.64 9.48
N LEU A 100 14.61 1.91 9.50
CA LEU A 100 15.53 3.02 9.74
C LEU A 100 15.89 3.10 11.22
N THR A 101 17.14 3.47 11.49
CA THR A 101 17.52 4.03 12.79
C THR A 101 17.05 5.49 12.87
N GLU A 102 17.20 6.12 14.04
CA GLU A 102 16.95 7.55 14.20
C GLU A 102 17.77 8.39 13.21
N ALA A 103 19.07 8.10 13.09
CA ALA A 103 19.97 8.78 12.16
C ALA A 103 19.57 8.57 10.69
N GLY A 104 19.07 7.38 10.34
CA GLY A 104 18.52 7.12 9.01
C GLY A 104 17.26 7.92 8.71
N ALA A 105 16.37 8.08 9.70
CA ALA A 105 15.16 8.88 9.56
C ALA A 105 15.49 10.37 9.41
N GLU A 106 16.41 10.90 10.22
CA GLU A 106 16.89 12.29 10.14
C GLU A 106 17.52 12.58 8.79
N SER A 107 18.33 11.64 8.26
CA SER A 107 18.93 11.74 6.93
C SER A 107 17.90 11.91 5.81
N VAL A 108 16.76 11.21 5.87
CA VAL A 108 15.68 11.36 4.89
C VAL A 108 14.92 12.68 5.07
N GLU A 109 14.69 13.09 6.32
CA GLU A 109 14.00 14.35 6.64
C GLU A 109 14.81 15.58 6.19
N GLU A 110 16.14 15.55 6.35
CA GLU A 110 17.05 16.60 5.88
C GLU A 110 17.07 16.74 4.36
N ALA A 111 16.87 15.65 3.62
CA ALA A 111 16.77 15.68 2.17
C ALA A 111 15.49 16.38 1.68
N GLY A 112 14.41 16.36 2.48
CA GLY A 112 13.19 17.12 2.23
C GLY A 112 12.27 16.59 1.12
N GLU A 113 12.59 15.44 0.52
CA GLU A 113 11.82 14.83 -0.57
C GLU A 113 10.52 14.15 -0.10
N LEU A 114 10.46 13.73 1.18
CA LEU A 114 9.29 13.10 1.78
C LEU A 114 8.73 13.94 2.93
N PRO A 115 7.39 13.96 3.11
CA PRO A 115 6.78 14.65 4.24
C PRO A 115 7.18 13.97 5.55
N ALA A 116 7.54 14.78 6.54
CA ALA A 116 7.93 14.29 7.86
C ALA A 116 6.84 13.43 8.50
N ARG A 117 7.25 12.30 9.09
CA ARG A 117 6.38 11.30 9.73
C ARG A 117 6.50 11.42 11.25
N PRO A 118 5.42 11.73 11.99
CA PRO A 118 5.48 11.88 13.44
C PRO A 118 5.83 10.59 14.19
N TYR A 119 5.57 9.42 13.60
CA TYR A 119 5.86 8.13 14.20
C TYR A 119 7.16 7.55 13.66
N ARG A 120 8.16 7.40 14.55
CA ARG A 120 9.42 6.71 14.27
C ARG A 120 9.33 5.26 14.74
N VAL A 121 9.90 4.36 13.95
CA VAL A 121 9.90 2.92 14.22
C VAL A 121 10.95 2.60 15.27
N THR A 122 10.61 1.81 16.29
CA THR A 122 11.59 1.29 17.26
C THR A 122 11.82 -0.21 17.04
N PRO A 123 13.00 -0.77 17.38
CA PRO A 123 13.26 -2.20 17.26
C PRO A 123 12.18 -3.09 17.91
N GLU A 124 11.65 -2.68 19.06
CA GLU A 124 10.59 -3.40 19.78
C GLU A 124 9.27 -3.40 19.00
N SER A 125 8.96 -2.28 18.33
CA SER A 125 7.78 -2.18 17.47
C SER A 125 7.89 -3.10 16.24
N VAL A 126 9.09 -3.27 15.69
CA VAL A 126 9.36 -4.18 14.57
C VAL A 126 9.31 -5.63 15.03
N ALA A 127 9.78 -5.96 16.23
CA ALA A 127 9.75 -7.32 16.79
C ALA A 127 8.36 -7.71 17.36
N GLY A 128 7.43 -6.77 17.46
CA GLY A 128 6.15 -6.95 18.15
C GLY A 128 5.08 -7.71 17.35
N ALA A 129 3.94 -7.95 17.99
CA ALA A 129 2.81 -8.70 17.43
C ALA A 129 2.22 -8.11 16.14
N ARG A 130 2.46 -6.82 15.86
CA ARG A 130 1.98 -6.14 14.64
C ARG A 130 2.89 -6.35 13.43
N GLN A 131 4.11 -6.88 13.60
CA GLN A 131 5.08 -7.10 12.52
C GLN A 131 4.43 -7.77 11.31
N ALA A 132 3.77 -8.91 11.53
CA ALA A 132 3.21 -9.70 10.46
C ALA A 132 1.98 -9.03 9.80
N HIS A 133 1.30 -8.10 10.50
CA HIS A 133 0.27 -7.25 9.90
C HIS A 133 0.90 -6.17 9.01
N THR A 134 1.88 -5.43 9.52
CA THR A 134 2.61 -4.40 8.75
C THR A 134 3.23 -4.98 7.48
N LEU A 135 3.88 -6.15 7.57
CA LEU A 135 4.45 -6.80 6.41
C LEU A 135 3.39 -7.19 5.38
N ALA A 136 2.25 -7.72 5.82
CA ALA A 136 1.17 -8.11 4.92
C ALA A 136 0.48 -6.88 4.29
N VAL A 137 0.41 -5.73 4.97
CA VAL A 137 -0.03 -4.46 4.37
C VAL A 137 0.95 -4.05 3.26
N ASN A 138 2.26 -4.17 3.52
CA ASN A 138 3.28 -3.88 2.51
C ASN A 138 3.22 -4.87 1.34
N GLU A 139 2.88 -6.15 1.56
CA GLU A 139 2.62 -7.10 0.47
C GLU A 139 1.45 -6.69 -0.44
N VAL A 140 0.41 -6.04 0.12
CA VAL A 140 -0.67 -5.45 -0.71
C VAL A 140 -0.10 -4.37 -1.63
N GLY A 141 0.61 -3.38 -1.08
CA GLY A 141 1.22 -2.32 -1.87
C GLY A 141 2.20 -2.83 -2.94
N VAL A 142 3.05 -3.80 -2.57
CA VAL A 142 3.98 -4.48 -3.49
C VAL A 142 3.24 -5.16 -4.64
N ALA A 143 2.12 -5.85 -4.37
CA ALA A 143 1.33 -6.49 -5.42
C ALA A 143 0.77 -5.46 -6.41
N PHE A 144 0.26 -4.32 -5.92
CA PHE A 144 -0.22 -3.24 -6.81
C PHE A 144 0.90 -2.66 -7.69
N VAL A 145 2.10 -2.44 -7.13
CA VAL A 145 3.27 -1.95 -7.89
C VAL A 145 3.70 -2.97 -8.94
N GLU A 146 3.79 -4.25 -8.60
CA GLU A 146 4.17 -5.29 -9.56
C GLU A 146 3.19 -5.38 -10.72
N TRP A 147 1.89 -5.38 -10.43
CA TRP A 147 0.87 -5.45 -11.46
C TRP A 147 0.77 -4.17 -12.29
N ALA A 148 0.97 -2.99 -11.69
CA ALA A 148 1.05 -1.74 -12.44
C ALA A 148 2.18 -1.78 -13.47
N ARG A 149 3.38 -2.22 -13.06
CA ARG A 149 4.53 -2.37 -13.96
C ARG A 149 4.26 -3.35 -15.09
N ARG A 150 3.63 -4.49 -14.80
CA ARG A 150 3.29 -5.52 -15.81
C ARG A 150 2.26 -5.03 -16.82
N LEU A 151 1.31 -4.22 -16.38
CA LEU A 151 0.19 -3.73 -17.19
C LEU A 151 0.46 -2.36 -17.84
N GLY A 152 1.59 -1.72 -17.53
CA GLY A 152 1.91 -0.37 -18.03
C GLY A 152 1.07 0.74 -17.37
N HIS A 153 0.57 0.49 -16.17
CA HIS A 153 -0.14 1.47 -15.36
C HIS A 153 0.85 2.21 -14.43
N GLU A 154 0.40 3.26 -13.75
CA GLU A 154 1.25 4.00 -12.80
C GLU A 154 0.83 3.69 -11.36
N CYS A 155 1.73 3.01 -10.66
CA CYS A 155 1.73 2.83 -9.21
C CYS A 155 3.15 2.46 -8.83
N GLY A 156 3.86 3.43 -8.27
CA GLY A 156 5.24 3.35 -7.86
C GLY A 156 5.41 2.91 -6.41
N PRO A 157 6.66 2.61 -6.01
CA PRO A 157 6.99 2.20 -4.65
C PRO A 157 6.59 3.15 -3.52
N LEU A 158 6.27 4.41 -3.80
CA LEU A 158 5.86 5.41 -2.80
C LEU A 158 4.36 5.78 -2.89
N ASP A 159 3.62 5.17 -3.82
CA ASP A 159 2.22 5.52 -4.08
C ASP A 159 1.21 4.92 -3.08
N TRP A 160 1.68 4.23 -2.04
CA TRP A 160 0.85 3.92 -0.88
C TRP A 160 1.47 4.43 0.41
N THR A 161 0.60 4.88 1.32
CA THR A 161 0.97 5.34 2.65
C THR A 161 0.33 4.45 3.71
N PRO A 162 1.12 3.83 4.61
CA PRO A 162 0.58 3.03 5.70
C PRO A 162 -0.04 3.90 6.80
N GLU A 163 -1.05 3.33 7.48
CA GLU A 163 -1.72 3.87 8.67
C GLU A 163 -2.15 5.34 8.55
N VAL A 164 -3.09 5.61 7.64
CA VAL A 164 -3.62 6.97 7.43
C VAL A 164 -4.84 7.22 8.28
N ALA A 165 -4.74 8.18 9.20
CA ALA A 165 -5.84 8.62 10.04
C ALA A 165 -6.67 9.74 9.39
N ASN A 166 -7.96 9.49 9.21
CA ASN A 166 -8.95 10.44 8.71
C ASN A 166 -9.82 10.93 9.88
N ARG A 167 -9.80 12.23 10.16
CA ARG A 167 -10.49 12.83 11.33
C ARG A 167 -12.01 12.92 11.13
N ILE A 168 -12.76 12.48 12.14
CA ILE A 168 -14.21 12.51 12.30
C ILE A 168 -14.53 13.09 13.69
N ARG A 169 -14.20 14.35 13.94
CA ARG A 169 -14.37 14.97 15.27
C ARG A 169 -15.80 15.46 15.47
N ASP A 170 -16.66 14.62 16.02
CA ASP A 170 -18.08 14.93 16.27
C ASP A 170 -18.40 15.31 17.73
N GLY A 171 -17.41 15.83 18.46
CA GLY A 171 -17.58 16.27 19.86
C GLY A 171 -17.74 15.14 20.90
N GLN A 172 -17.59 13.88 20.51
CA GLN A 172 -17.54 12.72 21.42
C GLN A 172 -16.11 12.49 21.96
N ARG A 173 -16.00 11.84 23.13
CA ARG A 173 -14.80 11.89 24.01
C ARG A 173 -13.76 10.77 23.79
N ARG A 174 -13.90 9.89 22.78
CA ARG A 174 -12.97 8.76 22.56
C ARG A 174 -12.25 8.89 21.22
N PHE A 175 -10.93 8.71 21.24
CA PHE A 175 -10.06 8.80 20.06
C PHE A 175 -10.47 7.84 18.93
N GLU A 176 -10.98 6.65 19.27
CA GLU A 176 -11.48 5.64 18.33
C GLU A 176 -12.75 6.08 17.58
N ASP A 177 -13.54 6.99 18.17
CA ASP A 177 -14.73 7.57 17.53
C ASP A 177 -14.39 8.79 16.67
N ASP A 178 -13.22 9.38 16.91
CA ASP A 178 -12.74 10.61 16.28
C ASP A 178 -11.93 10.38 14.99
N HIS A 179 -11.59 9.14 14.65
CA HIS A 179 -10.80 8.83 13.46
C HIS A 179 -11.24 7.54 12.78
N VAL A 180 -11.12 7.52 11.46
CA VAL A 180 -11.01 6.29 10.67
C VAL A 180 -9.56 6.13 10.26
N ILE A 181 -8.93 5.07 10.75
CA ILE A 181 -7.53 4.76 10.42
C ILE A 181 -7.53 3.60 9.43
N SER A 182 -7.17 3.92 8.18
CA SER A 182 -6.96 2.93 7.14
C SER A 182 -5.61 2.26 7.35
N ASP A 183 -5.52 0.94 7.13
CA ASP A 183 -4.23 0.24 7.19
C ASP A 183 -3.26 0.77 6.12
N ALA A 184 -3.78 1.16 4.95
CA ALA A 184 -3.07 2.01 4.01
C ALA A 184 -4.02 2.86 3.14
N VAL A 185 -3.48 3.94 2.56
CA VAL A 185 -4.09 4.64 1.43
C VAL A 185 -3.20 4.45 0.21
N LEU A 186 -3.77 3.98 -0.90
CA LEU A 186 -3.04 3.71 -2.14
C LEU A 186 -3.57 4.60 -3.27
N ASN A 187 -2.67 5.18 -4.06
CA ASN A 187 -2.97 5.92 -5.28
C ASN A 187 -2.53 5.11 -6.50
N TYR A 188 -3.31 5.18 -7.56
CA TYR A 188 -3.11 4.39 -8.77
C TYR A 188 -3.61 5.15 -9.99
N VAL A 189 -2.87 5.10 -11.10
CA VAL A 189 -3.34 5.59 -12.40
C VAL A 189 -3.52 4.41 -13.33
N HIS A 190 -4.77 4.06 -13.60
CA HIS A 190 -5.09 3.09 -14.65
C HIS A 190 -4.88 3.76 -16.02
N VAL A 191 -4.04 3.15 -16.85
CA VAL A 191 -3.75 3.62 -18.21
C VAL A 191 -4.30 2.59 -19.20
N GLU A 192 -5.32 2.98 -19.95
CA GLU A 192 -5.94 2.13 -20.97
C GLU A 192 -6.27 2.95 -22.21
N ASN A 193 -5.83 2.51 -23.39
CA ASN A 193 -6.10 3.18 -24.68
C ASN A 193 -5.77 4.70 -24.66
N GLY A 194 -4.69 5.08 -23.98
CA GLY A 194 -4.27 6.48 -23.82
C GLY A 194 -5.10 7.30 -22.81
N ARG A 195 -6.17 6.75 -22.25
CA ARG A 195 -6.91 7.36 -21.13
C ARG A 195 -6.23 7.03 -19.81
N ARG A 196 -6.11 8.06 -18.98
CA ARG A 196 -5.57 7.98 -17.62
C ARG A 196 -6.71 8.16 -16.63
N THR A 197 -6.91 7.19 -15.75
CA THR A 197 -7.93 7.25 -14.68
C THR A 197 -7.24 7.20 -13.33
N MET A 198 -7.33 8.30 -12.58
CA MET A 198 -6.80 8.38 -11.22
C MET A 198 -7.75 7.67 -10.25
N LEU A 199 -7.20 6.80 -9.41
CA LEU A 199 -7.92 6.00 -8.44
C LEU A 199 -7.21 6.10 -7.08
N SER A 200 -8.01 6.19 -6.02
CA SER A 200 -7.52 6.09 -4.65
C SER A 200 -8.26 4.99 -3.91
N PHE A 201 -7.57 4.31 -3.01
CA PHE A 201 -8.10 3.20 -2.23
C PHE A 201 -7.78 3.38 -0.75
N PHE A 202 -8.78 3.17 0.09
CA PHE A 202 -8.59 2.80 1.49
C PHE A 202 -8.39 1.30 1.56
N VAL A 203 -7.23 0.84 2.01
CA VAL A 203 -6.91 -0.57 2.18
C VAL A 203 -7.09 -0.95 3.64
N GLU A 204 -7.86 -2.01 3.86
CA GLU A 204 -8.04 -2.68 5.16
C GLU A 204 -7.54 -4.11 5.03
N LEU A 205 -6.49 -4.45 5.78
CA LEU A 205 -5.99 -5.82 5.83
C LEU A 205 -6.61 -6.53 7.04
N ASP A 206 -7.11 -7.75 6.84
CA ASP A 206 -7.50 -8.60 7.97
C ASP A 206 -6.82 -9.96 7.87
N ARG A 207 -5.97 -10.25 8.85
CA ARG A 207 -5.25 -11.53 8.95
C ARG A 207 -6.08 -12.65 9.60
N ALA A 208 -7.40 -12.46 9.64
CA ALA A 208 -8.36 -13.28 10.37
C ALA A 208 -8.00 -13.46 11.86
N THR A 209 -7.43 -12.42 12.47
CA THR A 209 -7.05 -12.38 13.90
C THR A 209 -8.07 -11.60 14.75
N MET A 210 -8.87 -10.73 14.13
CA MET A 210 -9.98 -10.05 14.81
C MET A 210 -11.32 -10.75 14.57
N THR A 211 -12.38 -10.32 15.27
CA THR A 211 -13.74 -10.82 15.02
C THR A 211 -14.33 -10.18 13.77
N SER A 212 -15.23 -10.89 13.07
CA SER A 212 -15.90 -10.36 11.88
C SER A 212 -16.75 -9.13 12.22
N ALA A 213 -17.25 -9.04 13.45
CA ALA A 213 -17.95 -7.86 13.97
C ALA A 213 -17.04 -6.62 14.05
N ARG A 214 -15.79 -6.79 14.51
CA ARG A 214 -14.82 -5.68 14.60
C ARG A 214 -14.42 -5.18 13.22
N LEU A 215 -14.23 -6.08 12.25
CA LEU A 215 -13.95 -5.69 10.87
C LEU A 215 -15.15 -5.01 10.21
N ALA A 216 -16.38 -5.49 10.44
CA ALA A 216 -17.58 -4.82 9.97
C ALA A 216 -17.73 -3.40 10.57
N ALA A 217 -17.40 -3.20 11.85
CA ALA A 217 -17.39 -1.88 12.47
C ALA A 217 -16.39 -0.92 11.81
N LYS A 218 -15.23 -1.40 11.36
CA LYS A 218 -14.32 -0.60 10.52
C LYS A 218 -15.01 -0.14 9.22
N LEU A 219 -15.73 -1.03 8.54
CA LEU A 219 -16.47 -0.68 7.31
C LEU A 219 -17.56 0.36 7.58
N GLN A 220 -18.30 0.24 8.68
CA GLN A 220 -19.29 1.24 9.09
C GLN A 220 -18.66 2.61 9.34
N ALA A 221 -17.43 2.64 9.87
CA ALA A 221 -16.71 3.87 10.11
C ALA A 221 -16.38 4.63 8.81
N TYR A 222 -16.12 3.93 7.69
CA TYR A 222 -16.02 4.59 6.37
C TYR A 222 -17.34 5.23 5.92
N GLY A 223 -18.48 4.61 6.22
CA GLY A 223 -19.79 5.24 6.03
C GLY A 223 -19.93 6.52 6.85
N ARG A 224 -19.44 6.53 8.10
CA ARG A 224 -19.37 7.76 8.90
C ARG A 224 -18.44 8.80 8.28
N LEU A 225 -17.26 8.40 7.82
CA LEU A 225 -16.29 9.29 7.18
C LEU A 225 -16.88 9.98 5.96
N TYR A 226 -17.59 9.24 5.11
CA TYR A 226 -18.21 9.75 3.88
C TYR A 226 -19.18 10.90 4.16
N GLU A 227 -19.97 10.79 5.23
CA GLU A 227 -21.01 11.76 5.58
C GLU A 227 -20.53 12.86 6.52
N TYR A 228 -19.36 12.70 7.12
CA TYR A 228 -18.91 13.59 8.18
C TYR A 228 -18.56 14.97 7.64
N VAL A 229 -19.38 15.96 8.04
CA VAL A 229 -19.16 17.39 7.79
C VAL A 229 -18.69 18.02 9.12
N PRO A 230 -17.46 18.58 9.19
CA PRO A 230 -16.97 19.21 10.41
C PRO A 230 -17.87 20.38 10.83
N GLN A 231 -18.39 20.35 12.05
CA GLN A 231 -19.11 21.48 12.60
C GLN A 231 -18.11 22.50 13.18
N SER A 232 -18.14 23.75 12.70
CA SER A 232 -17.43 24.84 13.38
C SER A 232 -18.06 25.07 14.75
N ALA A 233 -17.26 25.04 15.82
CA ALA A 233 -17.69 25.39 17.18
C ALA A 233 -18.18 26.85 17.28
N ASP A 234 -17.67 27.72 16.39
CA ASP A 234 -18.09 29.11 16.28
C ASP A 234 -19.10 29.27 15.15
N ARG A 235 -20.38 29.41 15.51
CA ARG A 235 -21.50 29.59 14.56
C ARG A 235 -21.37 30.88 13.73
N THR A 236 -20.62 31.87 14.22
CA THR A 236 -20.46 33.18 13.57
C THR A 236 -19.39 33.19 12.48
N ARG A 237 -18.50 32.20 12.46
CA ARG A 237 -17.45 32.00 11.43
C ARG A 237 -17.71 30.79 10.54
N ARG A 238 -18.97 30.52 10.19
CA ARG A 238 -19.28 29.54 9.14
C ARG A 238 -18.80 30.08 7.80
N THR A 239 -17.63 29.62 7.35
CA THR A 239 -17.23 29.78 5.96
C THR A 239 -18.17 28.95 5.08
N PRO A 240 -18.48 29.38 3.84
CA PRO A 240 -19.33 28.60 2.93
C PRO A 240 -18.84 27.16 2.69
N ASN A 241 -17.53 26.95 2.82
CA ASN A 241 -16.88 25.64 2.69
C ASN A 241 -17.13 24.67 3.87
N ALA A 242 -17.63 25.15 5.02
CA ALA A 242 -17.91 24.32 6.21
C ALA A 242 -19.12 23.38 6.06
N THR A 243 -19.64 23.20 4.84
CA THR A 243 -20.79 22.35 4.50
C THR A 243 -20.41 21.08 3.75
N ARG A 244 -19.15 20.95 3.30
CA ARG A 244 -18.67 19.77 2.56
C ARG A 244 -18.13 18.69 3.49
N PRO A 245 -18.32 17.40 3.16
CA PRO A 245 -17.69 16.31 3.89
C PRO A 245 -16.16 16.47 4.00
N ALA A 246 -15.60 16.12 5.15
CA ALA A 246 -14.18 16.33 5.47
C ALA A 246 -13.22 15.62 4.52
N TRP A 247 -13.63 14.46 3.98
CA TRP A 247 -12.79 13.70 3.06
C TRP A 247 -12.52 14.45 1.75
N MET A 248 -13.42 15.35 1.32
CA MET A 248 -13.29 16.09 0.05
C MET A 248 -12.11 17.07 0.03
N TYR A 249 -11.52 17.37 1.20
CA TYR A 249 -10.31 18.19 1.28
C TYR A 249 -9.04 17.42 0.90
N ASN A 250 -9.05 16.09 1.03
CA ASN A 250 -7.89 15.24 0.80
C ASN A 250 -8.06 14.37 -0.45
N TYR A 251 -9.30 14.09 -0.86
CA TYR A 251 -9.61 13.18 -1.96
C TYR A 251 -10.58 13.82 -2.94
N PRO A 252 -10.27 13.84 -4.26
CA PRO A 252 -11.17 14.39 -5.28
C PRO A 252 -12.44 13.54 -5.47
N VAL A 253 -12.32 12.24 -5.25
CA VAL A 253 -13.41 11.25 -5.23
C VAL A 253 -13.19 10.38 -4.00
N PHE A 254 -14.26 9.97 -3.32
CA PHE A 254 -14.12 9.12 -2.14
C PHE A 254 -13.36 7.83 -2.50
N PRO A 255 -12.25 7.52 -1.81
CA PRO A 255 -11.48 6.33 -2.11
C PRO A 255 -12.31 5.06 -1.96
N ARG A 256 -12.10 4.09 -2.85
CA ARG A 256 -12.75 2.77 -2.74
C ARG A 256 -12.19 2.04 -1.53
N VAL A 257 -13.03 1.33 -0.79
CA VAL A 257 -12.57 0.55 0.36
C VAL A 257 -12.27 -0.87 -0.10
N LEU A 258 -11.01 -1.28 -0.05
CA LEU A 258 -10.55 -2.62 -0.38
C LEU A 258 -10.21 -3.38 0.89
N VAL A 259 -10.99 -4.41 1.19
CA VAL A 259 -10.67 -5.37 2.25
C VAL A 259 -9.84 -6.48 1.66
N VAL A 260 -8.61 -6.63 2.13
CA VAL A 260 -7.71 -7.72 1.73
C VAL A 260 -7.62 -8.70 2.89
N LEU A 261 -8.11 -9.92 2.66
CA LEU A 261 -8.04 -10.98 3.64
C LEU A 261 -6.74 -11.76 3.48
N ASP A 262 -6.05 -11.95 4.59
CA ASP A 262 -4.92 -12.85 4.73
C ASP A 262 -5.24 -13.84 5.86
N ALA A 263 -4.61 -15.01 5.85
CA ALA A 263 -4.72 -15.96 6.94
C ALA A 263 -3.35 -16.51 7.26
N ALA A 264 -3.02 -16.53 8.55
CA ALA A 264 -1.81 -17.15 9.03
C ALA A 264 -1.69 -18.59 8.50
N PRO A 265 -0.48 -19.04 8.12
CA PRO A 265 -0.24 -20.40 7.68
C PRO A 265 -0.68 -21.40 8.76
N PRO A 266 -1.11 -22.62 8.38
CA PRO A 266 -1.42 -23.67 9.35
C PRO A 266 -0.18 -23.99 10.19
N LYS A 267 -0.39 -24.45 11.43
CA LYS A 267 0.71 -24.99 12.23
C LYS A 267 1.22 -26.27 11.56
N ALA A 268 2.50 -26.58 11.78
CA ALA A 268 3.09 -27.79 11.22
C ALA A 268 2.28 -29.04 11.61
N GLY A 269 1.84 -29.81 10.61
CA GLY A 269 1.03 -31.01 10.78
C GLY A 269 -0.49 -30.79 10.81
N GLU A 270 -0.97 -29.55 10.80
CA GLU A 270 -2.40 -29.24 10.69
C GLU A 270 -2.84 -29.12 9.22
N PRO A 271 -4.08 -29.52 8.87
CA PRO A 271 -4.61 -29.33 7.52
C PRO A 271 -4.74 -27.83 7.19
N ASP A 272 -4.45 -27.47 5.94
CA ASP A 272 -4.61 -26.10 5.48
C ASP A 272 -6.09 -25.74 5.33
N ARG A 273 -6.61 -25.03 6.33
CA ARG A 273 -8.00 -24.53 6.36
C ARG A 273 -8.12 -23.06 5.96
N ARG A 274 -7.05 -22.44 5.47
CA ARG A 274 -7.07 -21.02 5.10
C ARG A 274 -8.14 -20.71 4.04
N PRO A 275 -8.31 -21.50 2.96
CA PRO A 275 -9.35 -21.21 1.96
C PRO A 275 -10.75 -21.16 2.57
N GLN A 276 -11.11 -22.12 3.41
CA GLN A 276 -12.42 -22.18 4.07
C GLN A 276 -12.61 -21.02 5.05
N ARG A 277 -11.57 -20.65 5.81
CA ARG A 277 -11.60 -19.51 6.73
C ARG A 277 -11.79 -18.18 6.00
N LEU A 278 -11.05 -17.97 4.91
CA LEU A 278 -11.14 -16.75 4.10
C LEU A 278 -12.49 -16.64 3.38
N ALA A 279 -13.02 -17.76 2.89
CA ALA A 279 -14.36 -17.83 2.31
C ALA A 279 -15.44 -17.48 3.35
N ALA A 280 -15.43 -18.15 4.51
CA ALA A 280 -16.37 -17.85 5.60
C ALA A 280 -16.26 -16.38 6.08
N ARG A 281 -15.04 -15.84 6.12
CA ARG A 281 -14.81 -14.44 6.47
C ARG A 281 -15.41 -13.48 5.43
N THR A 282 -15.33 -13.83 4.15
CA THR A 282 -15.99 -13.08 3.07
C THR A 282 -17.51 -13.11 3.22
N GLU A 283 -18.09 -14.27 3.54
CA GLU A 283 -19.54 -14.41 3.82
C GLU A 283 -20.00 -13.55 4.99
N ASP A 284 -19.26 -13.59 6.09
CA ASP A 284 -19.55 -12.79 7.28
C ASP A 284 -19.56 -11.29 6.97
N LEU A 285 -18.56 -10.81 6.22
CA LEU A 285 -18.42 -9.41 5.87
C LEU A 285 -19.52 -8.96 4.92
N TYR A 286 -19.84 -9.76 3.92
CA TYR A 286 -20.92 -9.48 2.99
C TYR A 286 -22.26 -9.37 3.72
N THR A 287 -22.57 -10.33 4.60
CA THR A 287 -23.80 -10.34 5.38
C THR A 287 -23.88 -9.13 6.31
N ARG A 288 -22.80 -8.80 7.02
CA ARG A 288 -22.77 -7.67 7.97
C ARG A 288 -22.80 -6.31 7.29
N ALA A 289 -22.06 -6.14 6.19
CA ALA A 289 -22.06 -4.90 5.43
C ALA A 289 -23.42 -4.65 4.76
N GLY A 290 -24.04 -5.71 4.21
CA GLY A 290 -25.38 -5.63 3.61
C GLY A 290 -26.52 -5.40 4.62
N ALA A 291 -26.34 -5.82 5.87
CA ALA A 291 -27.31 -5.57 6.95
C ALA A 291 -27.16 -4.17 7.58
N ASP A 292 -26.06 -3.45 7.30
CA ASP A 292 -25.83 -2.12 7.85
C ASP A 292 -26.70 -1.07 7.14
N VAL A 293 -27.52 -0.35 7.92
CA VAL A 293 -28.47 0.63 7.38
C VAL A 293 -27.76 1.80 6.70
N ARG A 294 -26.63 2.27 7.24
CA ARG A 294 -25.90 3.41 6.68
C ARG A 294 -25.23 3.01 5.37
N LEU A 295 -24.49 1.91 5.36
CA LEU A 295 -23.82 1.41 4.14
C LEU A 295 -24.84 1.03 3.06
N SER A 296 -25.99 0.48 3.44
CA SER A 296 -27.08 0.18 2.50
C SER A 296 -27.61 1.43 1.80
N ARG A 297 -27.77 2.55 2.51
CA ARG A 297 -28.17 3.84 1.93
C ARG A 297 -27.07 4.41 1.02
N LEU A 298 -25.81 4.25 1.42
CA LEU A 298 -24.64 4.77 0.70
C LEU A 298 -24.13 3.84 -0.41
N LYS A 299 -24.85 2.76 -0.75
CA LYS A 299 -24.39 1.78 -1.74
C LYS A 299 -24.11 2.43 -3.10
N GLY A 300 -24.82 3.48 -3.50
CA GLY A 300 -24.57 4.19 -4.76
C GLY A 300 -23.32 5.06 -4.76
N ASP A 301 -22.85 5.42 -3.56
CA ASP A 301 -21.83 6.44 -3.34
C ASP A 301 -20.48 5.85 -2.91
N ILE A 302 -20.51 4.76 -2.13
CA ILE A 302 -19.32 4.07 -1.62
C ILE A 302 -19.22 2.70 -2.30
N ASN A 303 -18.01 2.37 -2.74
CA ASN A 303 -17.68 1.04 -3.24
C ASN A 303 -16.77 0.34 -2.22
N ILE A 304 -17.20 -0.84 -1.78
CA ILE A 304 -16.46 -1.70 -0.86
C ILE A 304 -16.33 -3.08 -1.48
N GLY A 305 -15.10 -3.55 -1.63
CA GLY A 305 -14.78 -4.85 -2.21
C GLY A 305 -13.90 -5.67 -1.28
N VAL A 306 -14.08 -6.99 -1.27
CA VAL A 306 -13.21 -7.91 -0.55
C VAL A 306 -12.50 -8.86 -1.50
N THR A 307 -11.22 -9.10 -1.27
CA THR A 307 -10.42 -10.12 -1.95
C THR A 307 -9.45 -10.76 -0.96
N THR A 308 -8.60 -11.69 -1.42
CA THR A 308 -7.50 -12.24 -0.62
C THR A 308 -6.15 -11.73 -1.10
N LEU A 309 -5.17 -11.66 -0.21
CA LEU A 309 -3.80 -11.28 -0.59
C LEU A 309 -3.25 -12.20 -1.68
N GLN A 310 -3.53 -13.50 -1.58
CA GLN A 310 -3.13 -14.49 -2.57
C GLN A 310 -3.72 -14.18 -3.97
N GLN A 311 -5.03 -13.93 -4.07
CA GLN A 311 -5.67 -13.61 -5.35
C GLN A 311 -5.09 -12.32 -5.96
N LEU A 312 -4.83 -11.31 -5.12
CA LEU A 312 -4.23 -10.07 -5.56
C LEU A 312 -2.80 -10.27 -6.09
N GLN A 313 -1.99 -11.09 -5.43
CA GLN A 313 -0.63 -11.43 -5.88
C GLN A 313 -0.65 -12.24 -7.19
N GLU A 314 -1.52 -13.24 -7.29
CA GLU A 314 -1.56 -14.19 -8.41
C GLU A 314 -2.23 -13.65 -9.67
N HIS A 315 -3.27 -12.81 -9.53
CA HIS A 315 -4.10 -12.36 -10.66
C HIS A 315 -4.11 -10.85 -10.86
N GLY A 316 -3.73 -10.09 -9.84
CA GLY A 316 -3.69 -8.63 -9.91
C GLY A 316 -5.04 -7.96 -9.71
N PRO A 317 -5.04 -6.64 -9.51
CA PRO A 317 -6.24 -5.93 -9.06
C PRO A 317 -7.28 -5.71 -10.17
N PHE A 318 -6.94 -5.94 -11.44
CA PHE A 318 -7.87 -5.83 -12.57
C PHE A 318 -8.49 -7.17 -12.99
N ALA A 319 -8.12 -8.27 -12.34
CA ALA A 319 -8.80 -9.54 -12.51
C ALA A 319 -10.14 -9.57 -11.75
N PRO A 320 -11.10 -10.42 -12.14
CA PRO A 320 -12.37 -10.58 -11.43
C PRO A 320 -12.19 -11.32 -10.10
N ILE A 321 -11.57 -10.66 -9.11
CA ILE A 321 -11.18 -11.25 -7.81
C ILE A 321 -11.77 -10.52 -6.61
N PHE A 322 -12.47 -9.40 -6.82
CA PHE A 322 -13.11 -8.65 -5.75
C PHE A 322 -14.58 -8.99 -5.65
N THR A 323 -15.02 -9.44 -4.48
CA THR A 323 -16.45 -9.56 -4.17
C THR A 323 -16.97 -8.20 -3.71
N PRO A 324 -17.90 -7.54 -4.43
CA PRO A 324 -18.47 -6.27 -3.99
C PRO A 324 -19.45 -6.50 -2.83
N LEU A 325 -19.19 -5.84 -1.69
CA LEU A 325 -19.94 -6.08 -0.44
C LEU A 325 -21.28 -5.37 -0.35
N LEU A 326 -21.50 -4.32 -1.16
CA LEU A 326 -22.71 -3.47 -1.14
C LEU A 326 -23.61 -3.69 -2.36
N ARG A 327 -23.48 -4.85 -3.02
CA ARG A 327 -24.18 -5.20 -4.26
C ARG A 327 -24.80 -6.58 -4.14
N GLY A 328 -26.03 -6.74 -4.62
CA GLY A 328 -26.78 -8.00 -4.56
C GLY A 328 -27.38 -8.29 -3.19
N THR A 329 -27.74 -9.55 -2.97
CA THR A 329 -28.22 -10.09 -1.69
C THR A 329 -27.40 -11.32 -1.29
N PRO A 330 -27.48 -11.82 -0.05
CA PRO A 330 -26.78 -13.06 0.31
C PRO A 330 -27.23 -14.27 -0.53
N ALA A 331 -28.48 -14.30 -0.98
CA ALA A 331 -29.01 -15.37 -1.84
C ALA A 331 -28.61 -15.21 -3.32
N THR A 332 -28.36 -13.99 -3.77
CA THR A 332 -28.02 -13.66 -5.16
C THR A 332 -26.85 -12.69 -5.19
N ARG A 333 -25.65 -13.20 -4.86
CA ARG A 333 -24.43 -12.40 -4.87
C ARG A 333 -23.96 -12.18 -6.31
N PRO A 334 -23.52 -10.97 -6.69
CA PRO A 334 -22.86 -10.75 -7.97
C PRO A 334 -21.57 -11.56 -8.09
N ALA A 335 -21.19 -11.91 -9.31
CA ALA A 335 -19.88 -12.48 -9.56
C ALA A 335 -18.77 -11.51 -9.11
N PRO A 336 -17.59 -12.02 -8.68
CA PRO A 336 -16.44 -11.17 -8.44
C PRO A 336 -16.11 -10.27 -9.64
N THR A 337 -15.66 -9.05 -9.36
CA THR A 337 -15.32 -8.02 -10.33
C THR A 337 -13.86 -7.61 -10.18
N ASP A 338 -13.42 -6.70 -11.04
CA ASP A 338 -12.15 -6.00 -10.86
C ASP A 338 -12.23 -4.95 -9.73
N LEU A 339 -11.12 -4.24 -9.52
CA LEU A 339 -10.99 -3.16 -8.54
C LEU A 339 -11.95 -1.98 -8.76
N TYR A 340 -12.60 -1.85 -9.92
CA TYR A 340 -13.58 -0.79 -10.11
C TYR A 340 -14.81 -1.02 -9.25
N LEU A 341 -15.08 -2.29 -8.89
CA LEU A 341 -16.25 -2.73 -8.14
C LEU A 341 -17.57 -2.36 -8.84
N ALA A 342 -17.49 -2.15 -10.14
CA ALA A 342 -18.64 -1.92 -11.00
C ALA A 342 -19.23 -3.27 -11.39
N THR A 343 -20.48 -3.52 -11.01
CA THR A 343 -21.27 -4.62 -11.57
C THR A 343 -21.87 -4.13 -12.87
N LYS A 344 -21.56 -4.82 -13.99
CA LYS A 344 -22.26 -4.61 -15.27
C LYS A 344 -23.74 -4.89 -15.15
#